data_AF-N1W053-F1
#
_entry.id   AF-N1W053-F1
#
_cell.length_a   1.000
_cell.length_b   1.000
_cell.length_c   1.000
_cell.angle_alpha   90.00
_cell.angle_beta   90.00
_cell.angle_gamma   90.00
#
_symmetry.space_group_name_H-M   'P 1'
#
loop_
_entity.id
_entity.type
_entity.pdbx_description
1 polymer ?
#
loop_
_entity_poly.entity_id
_entity_poly.type
_entity_poly.pdbx_seq_one_letter_code
_entity_poly.pdbx_strand_id
1 'polypeptide(L)'
;MTNSFLIKCIAIFQFTKESFLFVPDLILAWWFLTKRIFLSLYRYWDTKLFFDKIFFIFLFLQLLFSILPWFSYEIRFFEIKESISLGPKLNSVFILLSLLNFFFLGFWKSQWTRFWFFASQMVSVVFVIWGYLDPKRYFYDFVKPEEVGLHIPFYLFLSSVLGAFVFGYLTFKKEDEVLSRIHP
;
A
#
# COMPACT_ATOMS: atom_id res chain seq x y z
N MET A 1 35.69 -11.70 -40.05
CA MET A 1 34.67 -11.89 -38.99
C MET A 1 35.20 -11.63 -37.57
N THR A 2 36.50 -11.81 -37.29
CA THR A 2 37.14 -11.62 -35.97
C THR A 2 37.14 -10.19 -35.41
N ASN A 3 37.19 -9.16 -36.27
CA ASN A 3 37.18 -7.75 -35.80
C ASN A 3 35.87 -7.34 -35.11
N SER A 4 34.72 -7.89 -35.51
CA SER A 4 33.42 -7.53 -34.91
C SER A 4 33.29 -8.02 -33.47
N PHE A 5 33.85 -9.20 -33.17
CA PHE A 5 33.80 -9.78 -31.83
C PHE A 5 34.73 -9.04 -30.85
N LEU A 6 35.96 -8.74 -31.27
CA LEU A 6 36.92 -7.99 -30.44
C LEU A 6 36.44 -6.57 -30.12
N ILE A 7 35.84 -5.86 -31.09
CA ILE A 7 35.27 -4.52 -30.86
C ILE A 7 34.13 -4.58 -29.84
N LYS A 8 33.26 -5.60 -29.92
CA LYS A 8 32.19 -5.80 -28.92
C LYS A 8 32.73 -6.08 -27.53
N CYS A 9 33.77 -6.90 -27.39
CA CYS A 9 34.39 -7.17 -26.09
C CYS A 9 35.03 -5.90 -25.48
N ILE A 10 35.71 -5.09 -26.29
CA ILE A 10 36.28 -3.81 -25.86
C ILE A 10 35.19 -2.84 -25.43
N ALA A 11 34.09 -2.74 -26.20
CA ALA A 11 32.95 -1.89 -25.85
C ALA A 11 32.28 -2.32 -24.54
N ILE A 12 32.11 -3.63 -24.31
CA ILE A 12 31.56 -4.17 -23.05
C ILE A 12 32.50 -3.85 -21.88
N PHE A 13 33.81 -4.01 -22.07
CA PHE A 13 34.80 -3.69 -21.03
C PHE A 13 34.81 -2.20 -20.68
N GLN A 14 34.78 -1.31 -21.69
CA GLN A 14 34.66 0.14 -21.49
C GLN A 14 33.36 0.50 -20.78
N PHE A 15 32.22 -0.01 -21.24
CA PHE A 15 30.92 0.21 -20.60
C PHE A 15 30.90 -0.25 -19.14
N THR A 16 31.50 -1.41 -18.84
CA THR A 16 31.53 -1.96 -17.48
C THR A 16 32.42 -1.11 -16.57
N LYS A 17 33.59 -0.68 -17.09
CA LYS A 17 34.50 0.22 -16.38
C LYS A 17 33.84 1.56 -16.07
N GLU A 18 33.20 2.18 -17.05
CA GLU A 18 32.48 3.45 -16.89
C GLU A 18 31.29 3.31 -15.94
N SER A 19 30.53 2.22 -16.04
CA SER A 19 29.42 1.93 -15.11
C SER A 19 29.92 1.80 -13.67
N PHE A 20 31.03 1.08 -13.44
CA PHE A 20 31.59 0.91 -12.11
C PHE A 20 32.14 2.22 -11.52
N LEU A 21 32.67 3.09 -12.37
CA LEU A 21 33.07 4.46 -12.01
C LEU A 21 31.87 5.35 -11.63
N PHE A 22 30.70 5.11 -12.24
CA PHE A 22 29.46 5.85 -11.95
C PHE A 22 28.71 5.38 -10.70
N VAL A 23 28.92 4.13 -10.27
CA VAL A 23 28.22 3.54 -9.10
C VAL A 23 28.41 4.37 -7.82
N PRO A 24 29.62 4.83 -7.44
CA PRO A 24 29.83 5.66 -6.25
C PRO A 24 29.04 6.98 -6.30
N ASP A 25 29.03 7.65 -7.44
CA ASP A 25 28.28 8.91 -7.64
C ASP A 25 26.78 8.67 -7.54
N LEU A 26 26.30 7.56 -8.10
CA LEU A 26 24.90 7.15 -8.00
C LEU A 26 24.53 6.87 -6.54
N ILE A 27 25.37 6.14 -5.80
CA ILE A 27 25.15 5.85 -4.38
C ILE A 27 25.10 7.15 -3.56
N LEU A 28 26.03 8.08 -3.80
CA LEU A 28 26.03 9.39 -3.16
C LEU A 28 24.75 10.18 -3.47
N ALA A 29 24.34 10.22 -4.73
CA ALA A 29 23.11 10.89 -5.14
C ALA A 29 21.87 10.29 -4.45
N TRP A 30 21.75 8.96 -4.43
CA TRP A 30 20.67 8.26 -3.72
C TRP A 30 20.72 8.49 -2.22
N TRP A 31 21.91 8.55 -1.63
CA TRP A 31 22.09 8.84 -0.21
C TRP A 31 21.62 10.25 0.14
N PHE A 32 22.04 11.25 -0.63
CA PHE A 32 21.59 12.64 -0.44
C PHE A 32 20.08 12.78 -0.61
N LEU A 33 19.51 12.15 -1.64
CA LEU A 33 18.06 12.13 -1.87
C LEU A 33 17.32 11.51 -0.69
N THR A 34 17.74 10.32 -0.26
CA THR A 34 17.14 9.59 0.85
C THR A 34 17.22 10.38 2.14
N LYS A 35 18.39 10.96 2.46
CA LYS A 35 18.57 11.81 3.65
C LYS A 35 17.62 13.01 3.61
N ARG A 36 17.49 13.69 2.47
CA ARG A 36 16.62 14.86 2.31
C ARG A 36 15.14 14.50 2.45
N ILE A 37 14.71 13.41 1.81
CA ILE A 37 13.34 12.88 1.93
C ILE A 37 13.06 12.52 3.38
N PHE A 38 13.94 11.78 4.03
CA PHE A 38 13.75 11.35 5.42
C PHE A 38 13.70 12.53 6.38
N LEU A 39 14.56 13.53 6.22
CA LEU A 39 14.53 14.74 7.04
C LEU A 39 13.25 15.54 6.85
N SER A 40 12.75 15.61 5.61
CA SER A 40 11.47 16.26 5.29
C SER A 40 10.29 15.51 5.93
N LEU A 41 10.27 14.18 5.80
CA LEU A 41 9.26 13.32 6.44
C LEU A 41 9.30 13.42 7.96
N TYR A 42 10.50 13.47 8.56
CA TYR A 42 10.65 13.62 10.00
C TYR A 42 10.09 14.96 10.49
N ARG A 43 10.45 16.07 9.82
CA ARG A 43 9.89 17.40 10.15
C ARG A 43 8.38 17.44 9.96
N TYR A 44 7.88 16.83 8.89
CA TYR A 44 6.44 16.70 8.62
C TYR A 44 5.72 15.85 9.67
N TRP A 45 6.37 14.80 10.17
CA TRP A 45 5.84 13.96 11.24
C TRP A 45 5.73 14.75 12.53
N ASP A 46 6.75 15.54 12.87
CA ASP A 46 6.79 16.27 14.13
C ASP A 46 5.68 17.32 14.26
N THR A 47 5.28 17.94 13.14
CA THR A 47 4.20 18.94 13.10
C THR A 47 2.79 18.35 13.21
N LYS A 48 2.61 17.03 13.06
CA LYS A 48 1.28 16.40 13.10
C LYS A 48 0.74 16.21 14.53
N LEU A 49 -0.57 16.42 14.66
CA LEU A 49 -1.32 16.08 15.88
C LEU A 49 -1.26 14.57 16.16
N PHE A 50 -1.41 14.19 17.43
CA PHE A 50 -1.33 12.80 17.86
C PHE A 50 -2.30 11.85 17.12
N PHE A 51 -3.58 12.21 17.03
CA PHE A 51 -4.56 11.40 16.30
C PHE A 51 -4.24 11.29 14.81
N ASP A 52 -3.61 12.33 14.27
CA ASP A 52 -3.24 12.41 12.87
C ASP A 52 -2.07 11.49 12.52
N LYS A 53 -1.14 11.32 13.46
CA LYS A 53 -0.06 10.32 13.40
C LYS A 53 -0.63 8.90 13.39
N ILE A 54 -1.56 8.61 14.30
CA ILE A 54 -2.21 7.29 14.38
C ILE A 54 -3.02 7.03 13.10
N PHE A 55 -3.79 8.01 12.64
CA PHE A 55 -4.54 7.92 11.41
C PHE A 55 -3.63 7.62 10.21
N PHE A 56 -2.50 8.31 10.09
CA PHE A 56 -1.51 8.05 9.05
C PHE A 56 -0.97 6.61 9.10
N ILE A 57 -0.70 6.08 10.30
CA ILE A 57 -0.25 4.69 10.46
C ILE A 57 -1.32 3.72 9.95
N PHE A 58 -2.59 3.94 10.29
CA PHE A 58 -3.67 3.08 9.79
C PHE A 58 -3.84 3.15 8.28
N LEU A 59 -3.71 4.32 7.67
CA LEU A 59 -3.70 4.46 6.21
C LEU A 59 -2.55 3.69 5.56
N PHE A 60 -1.36 3.75 6.16
CA PHE A 60 -0.20 2.99 5.69
C PHE A 60 -0.42 1.47 5.83
N LEU A 61 -0.91 1.02 6.99
CA LEU A 61 -1.23 -0.39 7.23
C LEU A 61 -2.31 -0.89 6.26
N GLN A 62 -3.32 -0.08 5.98
CA GLN A 62 -4.36 -0.39 5.00
C GLN A 62 -3.78 -0.61 3.61
N LEU A 63 -2.86 0.25 3.17
CA LEU A 63 -2.12 0.05 1.92
C LEU A 63 -1.28 -1.23 1.96
N LEU A 64 -0.50 -1.45 3.02
CA LEU A 64 0.36 -2.61 3.16
C LEU A 64 -0.42 -3.93 3.07
N PHE A 65 -1.49 -4.06 3.85
CA PHE A 65 -2.30 -5.28 3.90
C PHE A 65 -3.18 -5.48 2.67
N SER A 66 -3.47 -4.42 1.90
CA SER A 66 -4.14 -4.56 0.60
C SER A 66 -3.26 -5.26 -0.44
N ILE A 67 -1.93 -5.19 -0.34
CA ILE A 67 -1.03 -5.79 -1.35
C ILE A 67 -0.80 -7.28 -1.07
N LEU A 68 -0.96 -7.72 0.18
CA LEU A 68 -0.71 -9.09 0.60
C LEU A 68 -1.83 -10.05 0.15
N PRO A 69 -1.52 -11.36 -0.03
CA PRO A 69 -2.54 -12.37 -0.32
C PRO A 69 -3.50 -12.53 0.85
N TRP A 70 -4.80 -12.59 0.54
CA TRP A 70 -5.87 -12.69 1.54
C TRP A 70 -6.39 -14.12 1.71
N PHE A 71 -6.19 -14.98 0.70
CA PHE A 71 -6.77 -16.31 0.65
C PHE A 71 -5.69 -17.37 0.48
N SER A 72 -5.91 -18.53 1.10
CA SER A 72 -5.17 -19.76 0.87
C SER A 72 -6.06 -20.71 0.10
N TYR A 73 -5.53 -21.36 -0.93
CA TYR A 73 -6.21 -22.48 -1.57
C TYR A 73 -5.40 -23.74 -1.32
N GLU A 74 -5.98 -24.71 -0.62
CA GLU A 74 -5.34 -26.00 -0.32
C GLU A 74 -5.82 -27.06 -1.30
N ILE A 75 -4.92 -27.52 -2.18
CA ILE A 75 -5.17 -28.64 -3.07
C ILE A 75 -4.61 -29.91 -2.43
N ARG A 76 -5.46 -30.93 -2.26
CA ARG A 76 -5.01 -32.27 -1.90
C ARG A 76 -4.76 -33.09 -3.16
N PHE A 77 -3.49 -33.37 -3.45
CA PHE A 77 -3.10 -34.39 -4.43
C PHE A 77 -2.67 -35.64 -3.65
N PHE A 78 -3.56 -36.63 -3.58
CA PHE A 78 -3.33 -37.87 -2.85
C PHE A 78 -2.98 -37.62 -1.37
N GLU A 79 -1.71 -37.81 -0.97
CA GLU A 79 -1.21 -37.62 0.40
C GLU A 79 -0.52 -36.25 0.63
N ILE A 80 -0.25 -35.49 -0.43
CA ILE A 80 0.47 -34.22 -0.35
C ILE A 80 -0.53 -33.06 -0.40
N LYS A 81 -0.43 -32.15 0.58
CA LYS A 81 -1.17 -30.89 0.61
C LYS A 81 -0.31 -29.79 0.04
N GLU A 82 -0.74 -29.17 -1.05
CA GLU A 82 -0.13 -27.96 -1.57
C GLU A 82 -1.03 -26.77 -1.25
N SER A 83 -0.47 -25.75 -0.61
CA SER A 83 -1.16 -24.50 -0.30
C SER A 83 -0.68 -23.39 -1.22
N ILE A 84 -1.58 -22.77 -1.97
CA ILE A 84 -1.29 -21.63 -2.84
C ILE A 84 -1.88 -20.37 -2.22
N SER A 85 -1.07 -19.32 -2.09
CA SER A 85 -1.51 -18.02 -1.59
C SER A 85 -2.06 -17.15 -2.72
N LEU A 86 -3.23 -16.56 -2.50
CA LEU A 86 -4.01 -15.90 -3.55
C LEU A 86 -4.50 -14.54 -3.07
N GLY A 87 -4.38 -13.54 -3.95
CA GLY A 87 -4.98 -12.23 -3.75
C GLY A 87 -6.45 -12.21 -4.19
N PRO A 88 -7.26 -11.26 -3.69
CA PRO A 88 -8.61 -11.07 -4.19
C PRO A 88 -8.61 -10.73 -5.69
N LYS A 89 -9.61 -11.19 -6.43
CA LYS A 89 -9.83 -10.81 -7.84
C LYS A 89 -9.92 -9.30 -8.03
N LEU A 90 -10.56 -8.61 -7.07
CA LEU A 90 -10.67 -7.15 -7.04
C LEU A 90 -9.54 -6.46 -6.24
N ASN A 91 -8.36 -7.08 -6.13
CA ASN A 91 -7.26 -6.51 -5.32
C ASN A 91 -6.85 -5.11 -5.78
N SER A 92 -6.88 -4.87 -7.09
CA SER A 92 -6.56 -3.57 -7.67
C SER A 92 -7.45 -2.44 -7.13
N VAL A 93 -8.71 -2.71 -6.81
CA VAL A 93 -9.63 -1.72 -6.22
C VAL A 93 -9.19 -1.37 -4.81
N PHE A 94 -8.93 -2.37 -3.97
CA PHE A 94 -8.49 -2.14 -2.58
C PHE A 94 -7.13 -1.45 -2.52
N ILE A 95 -6.18 -1.86 -3.36
CA ILE A 95 -4.87 -1.22 -3.48
C ILE A 95 -5.01 0.23 -3.91
N LEU A 96 -5.79 0.50 -4.97
CA LEU A 96 -5.95 1.86 -5.50
C LEU A 96 -6.59 2.79 -4.47
N LEU A 97 -7.68 2.37 -3.82
CA LEU A 97 -8.35 3.18 -2.79
C LEU A 97 -7.43 3.44 -1.60
N SER A 98 -6.70 2.42 -1.14
CA SER A 98 -5.76 2.54 -0.02
C SER A 98 -4.58 3.44 -0.36
N LEU A 99 -4.06 3.35 -1.59
CA LEU A 99 -2.96 4.18 -2.10
C LEU A 99 -3.39 5.64 -2.16
N LEU A 100 -4.54 5.94 -2.78
CA LEU A 100 -5.07 7.29 -2.89
C LEU A 100 -5.39 7.89 -1.52
N ASN A 101 -5.97 7.10 -0.60
CA ASN A 101 -6.18 7.54 0.76
C ASN A 101 -4.85 7.86 1.46
N PHE A 102 -3.86 6.98 1.36
CA PHE A 102 -2.56 7.22 1.96
C PHE A 102 -1.88 8.49 1.42
N PHE A 103 -1.91 8.72 0.10
CA PHE A 103 -1.28 9.90 -0.48
C PHE A 103 -2.04 11.20 -0.21
N PHE A 104 -3.35 11.23 -0.49
CA PHE A 104 -4.15 12.42 -0.26
C PHE A 104 -4.16 12.75 1.21
N LEU A 105 -4.64 11.88 2.08
CA LEU A 105 -4.80 12.24 3.49
C LEU A 105 -3.46 12.26 4.25
N GLY A 106 -2.48 11.52 3.76
CA GLY A 106 -1.18 11.45 4.37
C GLY A 106 -0.34 12.70 4.16
N PHE A 107 -0.43 13.34 2.98
CA PHE A 107 0.42 14.49 2.62
C PHE A 107 -0.36 15.74 2.17
N TRP A 108 -1.61 15.59 1.76
CA TRP A 108 -2.47 16.66 1.23
C TRP A 108 -3.83 16.72 1.94
N LYS A 109 -3.97 17.62 2.92
CA LYS A 109 -5.27 17.82 3.58
C LYS A 109 -6.04 18.99 2.99
N SER A 110 -7.27 18.70 2.53
CA SER A 110 -8.25 19.67 2.07
C SER A 110 -9.66 19.22 2.48
N GLN A 111 -10.67 20.10 2.39
CA GLN A 111 -12.06 19.72 2.67
C GLN A 111 -12.53 18.58 1.74
N TRP A 112 -12.16 18.63 0.46
CA TRP A 112 -12.51 17.58 -0.51
C TRP A 112 -11.91 16.21 -0.15
N THR A 113 -10.69 16.17 0.42
CA THR A 113 -10.04 14.90 0.78
C THR A 113 -10.77 14.19 1.93
N ARG A 114 -11.53 14.92 2.74
CA ARG A 114 -12.39 14.34 3.79
C ARG A 114 -13.56 13.57 3.17
N PHE A 115 -14.24 14.18 2.20
CA PHE A 115 -15.33 13.51 1.47
C PHE A 115 -14.82 12.29 0.69
N TRP A 116 -13.67 12.45 0.01
CA TRP A 116 -12.98 11.35 -0.65
C TRP A 116 -12.71 10.19 0.31
N PHE A 117 -12.15 10.48 1.49
CA PHE A 117 -11.83 9.46 2.49
C PHE A 117 -13.05 8.64 2.90
N PHE A 118 -14.12 9.31 3.35
CA PHE A 118 -15.29 8.58 3.83
C PHE A 118 -15.96 7.81 2.69
N ALA A 119 -16.05 8.39 1.50
CA ALA A 119 -16.58 7.68 0.33
C ALA A 119 -15.76 6.43 -0.01
N SER A 120 -14.43 6.53 -0.06
CA SER A 120 -13.56 5.40 -0.39
C SER A 120 -13.55 4.31 0.69
N GLN A 121 -13.68 4.70 1.97
CA GLN A 121 -13.86 3.74 3.07
C GLN A 121 -15.19 2.99 2.93
N MET A 122 -16.29 3.69 2.64
CA MET A 122 -17.58 3.04 2.41
C MET A 122 -17.54 2.09 1.22
N VAL A 123 -16.94 2.51 0.10
CA VAL A 123 -16.77 1.63 -1.07
C VAL A 123 -15.97 0.39 -0.70
N SER A 124 -14.86 0.53 0.04
CA SER A 124 -14.06 -0.61 0.50
C SER A 124 -14.87 -1.58 1.35
N VAL A 125 -15.65 -1.07 2.31
CA VAL A 125 -16.52 -1.88 3.17
C VAL A 125 -17.60 -2.61 2.36
N VAL A 126 -18.25 -1.93 1.40
CA VAL A 126 -19.26 -2.54 0.54
C VAL A 126 -18.67 -3.69 -0.28
N PHE A 127 -17.49 -3.49 -0.88
CA PHE A 127 -16.82 -4.55 -1.64
C PHE A 127 -16.38 -5.73 -0.76
N VAL A 128 -15.97 -5.47 0.49
CA VAL A 128 -15.70 -6.54 1.46
C VAL A 128 -16.97 -7.32 1.77
N ILE A 129 -18.08 -6.65 2.07
CA ILE A 129 -19.37 -7.31 2.37
C ILE A 129 -19.85 -8.11 1.17
N TRP A 130 -19.80 -7.55 -0.03
CA TRP A 130 -20.17 -8.26 -1.26
C TRP A 130 -19.25 -9.45 -1.54
N GLY A 131 -17.96 -9.31 -1.30
CA GLY A 131 -17.02 -10.43 -1.40
C GLY A 131 -17.23 -11.50 -0.35
N TYR A 132 -17.74 -11.15 0.83
CA TYR A 132 -18.16 -12.15 1.82
C TYR A 132 -19.44 -12.89 1.38
N LEU A 133 -20.42 -12.17 0.81
CA LEU A 133 -21.70 -12.74 0.37
C LEU A 133 -21.58 -13.59 -0.90
N ASP A 134 -20.76 -13.16 -1.86
CA ASP A 134 -20.50 -13.88 -3.12
C ASP A 134 -18.98 -13.91 -3.42
N PRO A 135 -18.21 -14.75 -2.70
CA PRO A 135 -16.76 -14.81 -2.84
C PRO A 135 -16.31 -15.18 -4.26
N LYS A 136 -17.09 -16.00 -4.97
CA LYS A 136 -16.77 -16.44 -6.32
C LYS A 136 -16.71 -15.27 -7.31
N ARG A 137 -17.63 -14.32 -7.18
CA ARG A 137 -17.70 -13.17 -8.08
C ARG A 137 -16.67 -12.09 -7.77
N TYR A 138 -16.40 -11.84 -6.50
CA TYR A 138 -15.66 -10.64 -6.06
C TYR A 138 -14.25 -10.93 -5.52
N PHE A 139 -14.00 -12.13 -4.97
CA PHE A 139 -12.74 -12.47 -4.32
C PHE A 139 -11.93 -13.53 -5.07
N TYR A 140 -12.52 -14.59 -5.62
CA TYR A 140 -11.73 -15.62 -6.30
C TYR A 140 -12.54 -16.54 -7.20
N ASP A 141 -11.96 -16.97 -8.32
CA ASP A 141 -12.56 -17.98 -9.21
C ASP A 141 -12.08 -19.39 -8.83
N PHE A 142 -12.67 -20.04 -7.80
CA PHE A 142 -12.30 -21.43 -7.44
C PHE A 142 -13.45 -22.43 -7.55
N VAL A 143 -13.07 -23.67 -7.90
CA VAL A 143 -13.97 -24.80 -8.19
C VAL A 143 -14.69 -25.28 -6.92
N LYS A 144 -13.99 -25.34 -5.79
CA LYS A 144 -14.54 -25.76 -4.49
C LYS A 144 -14.30 -24.70 -3.40
N PRO A 145 -15.34 -24.07 -2.85
CA PRO A 145 -15.19 -23.04 -1.82
C PRO A 145 -14.72 -23.59 -0.46
N GLU A 146 -14.90 -24.90 -0.21
CA GLU A 146 -14.51 -25.59 1.03
C GLU A 146 -12.98 -25.68 1.21
N GLU A 147 -12.22 -25.53 0.13
CA GLU A 147 -10.75 -25.62 0.10
C GLU A 147 -10.08 -24.25 0.28
N VAL A 148 -10.89 -23.18 0.46
CA VAL A 148 -10.40 -21.80 0.59
C VAL A 148 -10.36 -21.38 2.05
N GLY A 149 -9.18 -21.04 2.54
CA GLY A 149 -8.95 -20.45 3.86
C GLY A 149 -8.73 -18.94 3.78
N LEU A 150 -9.11 -18.22 4.84
CA LEU A 150 -8.76 -16.81 5.02
C LEU A 150 -7.40 -16.68 5.72
N HIS A 151 -6.49 -15.91 5.15
CA HIS A 151 -5.20 -15.59 5.77
C HIS A 151 -5.29 -14.40 6.71
N ILE A 152 -4.29 -14.30 7.60
CA ILE A 152 -4.14 -13.20 8.56
C ILE A 152 -4.19 -11.80 7.91
N PRO A 153 -3.59 -11.54 6.72
CA PRO A 153 -3.63 -10.21 6.10
C PRO A 153 -5.04 -9.69 5.81
N PHE A 154 -6.01 -10.58 5.57
CA PHE A 154 -7.40 -10.17 5.39
C PHE A 154 -7.97 -9.51 6.65
N TYR A 155 -7.77 -10.13 7.82
CA TYR A 155 -8.23 -9.59 9.10
C TYR A 155 -7.46 -8.32 9.49
N LEU A 156 -6.17 -8.27 9.18
CA LEU A 156 -5.35 -7.07 9.40
C LEU A 156 -5.79 -5.91 8.51
N PHE A 157 -6.16 -6.19 7.26
CA PHE A 157 -6.75 -5.20 6.35
C PHE A 157 -8.06 -4.66 6.93
N LEU A 158 -8.98 -5.52 7.36
CA LEU A 158 -10.24 -5.11 8.00
C LEU A 158 -10.02 -4.25 9.24
N SER A 159 -9.10 -4.66 10.11
CA SER A 159 -8.72 -3.90 11.30
C SER A 159 -8.16 -2.53 10.94
N SER A 160 -7.34 -2.46 9.88
CA SER A 160 -6.78 -1.20 9.41
C SER A 160 -7.82 -0.26 8.80
N VAL A 161 -8.82 -0.78 8.06
CA VAL A 161 -9.98 -0.04 7.54
C VAL A 161 -10.77 0.57 8.69
N LEU A 162 -11.09 -0.24 9.71
CA LEU A 162 -11.83 0.23 10.89
C LEU A 162 -11.03 1.27 11.68
N GLY A 163 -9.75 1.00 11.93
CA GLY A 163 -8.84 1.93 12.62
C GLY A 163 -8.70 3.25 11.87
N ALA A 164 -8.50 3.19 10.55
CA ALA A 164 -8.45 4.37 9.70
C ALA A 164 -9.75 5.17 9.80
N PHE A 165 -10.91 4.52 9.74
CA PHE A 165 -12.21 5.19 9.85
C PHE A 165 -12.37 5.92 11.19
N VAL A 166 -12.10 5.23 12.31
CA VAL A 166 -12.24 5.80 13.66
C VAL A 166 -11.27 6.95 13.88
N PHE A 167 -9.99 6.76 13.59
CA PHE A 167 -8.99 7.81 13.82
C PHE A 167 -9.07 8.93 12.78
N GLY A 168 -9.56 8.65 11.58
CA GLY A 168 -9.89 9.67 10.58
C GLY A 168 -11.01 10.57 11.08
N TYR A 169 -12.11 10.01 11.59
CA TYR A 169 -13.19 10.77 12.20
C TYR A 169 -12.72 11.64 13.38
N LEU A 170 -11.94 11.06 14.32
CA LEU A 170 -11.40 11.79 15.46
C LEU A 170 -10.45 12.92 15.03
N THR A 171 -9.65 12.69 14.00
CA THR A 171 -8.72 13.69 13.44
C THR A 171 -9.49 14.87 12.87
N PHE A 172 -10.49 14.62 12.02
CA PHE A 172 -11.27 15.71 11.42
C PHE A 172 -12.11 16.47 12.44
N LYS A 173 -12.71 15.76 13.40
CA LYS A 173 -13.42 16.42 14.51
C LYS A 173 -12.51 17.38 15.28
N LYS A 174 -11.28 16.95 15.60
CA LYS A 174 -10.33 17.78 16.32
C LYS A 174 -9.82 18.96 15.49
N GLU A 175 -9.67 18.79 14.18
CA GLU A 175 -9.35 19.90 13.27
C GLU A 175 -10.47 20.95 13.27
N ASP A 176 -11.73 20.52 13.21
CA ASP A 176 -12.88 21.43 13.20
C ASP A 176 -13.04 22.19 14.52
N GLU A 177 -12.74 21.54 15.66
CA GLU A 177 -12.67 22.19 16.97
C GLU A 177 -11.57 23.27 17.05
N VAL A 178 -10.45 23.09 16.36
CA VAL A 178 -9.37 24.09 16.32
C VAL A 178 -9.75 25.25 15.39
N LEU A 179 -10.31 24.95 14.21
CA LEU A 179 -10.70 25.97 13.23
C LEU A 179 -11.86 26.87 13.72
N SER A 180 -12.86 26.29 14.40
CA SER A 180 -13.98 27.04 14.99
C SER A 180 -13.57 28.01 16.09
N ARG A 181 -12.43 27.79 16.76
CA ARG A 181 -11.87 28.74 17.75
C ARG A 181 -11.18 29.94 17.11
N ILE A 182 -10.79 29.84 15.85
CA ILE A 182 -10.04 30.89 15.13
C ILE A 182 -11.00 31.87 14.43
N HIS A 183 -12.21 31.42 14.10
CA HIS A 183 -13.29 32.22 13.54
C HIS A 183 -14.54 32.14 14.44
N PRO A 184 -14.63 32.97 15.50
CA PRO A 184 -15.86 33.13 16.28
C PRO A 184 -16.97 33.85 15.50
#